data_AF-A0AAE9Y928-F1
#
_entry.id   AF-A0AAE9Y928-F1
#
_cell.length_a   1.000
_cell.length_b   1.000
_cell.length_c   1.000
_cell.angle_alpha   90.00
_cell.angle_beta   90.00
_cell.angle_gamma   90.00
#
_symmetry.space_group_name_H-M   'P 1'
#
loop_
_entity.id
_entity.type
_entity.pdbx_description
1 polymer ?
#
loop_
_entity_poly.entity_id
_entity_poly.type
_entity_poly.pdbx_seq_one_letter_code
_entity_poly.pdbx_strand_id
1 'polypeptide(L)'
;MRVRHHRAASRLATTEWSRRRRQGGYILVKFALLLIPLMLMAGLSIDVGYWYNRTSDLQKAADAAALAGVVWLPDVDEAKTQARAAATRNGFTNGVDGITVQVEKVAGTTRQLRVTIADPAVGSFFFENLGGNTIDLSRSATAEYVLPVPLGSPEDRFGGTPYSDPSYPAAKQANLWGNIHGRKTDNYKGDAYAPECRGSDNCSGQSNPDHRDSGYLYAIDVAEGTYAFGVEIFDAGLYDRGSDESVATGDRRYTTNGSTTTRWTMYAADETELDVSDNPTARSEGICIGGSYGNGDFEIAQGADATTYKDKWQYICGVTNPKPGRYLLRVETLGNGSAANRYAIRVPTIGGSARISAYGDFSMYNNIEGGSASFYLAEVGPEHRGKTLELRMYDPGEVSASGSLPGNGTMRVLPPTGTSPACRASSDSPNRTFTNGATLSDCKFTTASNGSAKFNGYWVNLSIKLPNNYSCTPGTLPGCWWRIRYDIQGQGNDTTTWAAQIIGDPVHLIEEDVS
;
A
#
# COMPACT_ATOMS: atom_id res chain seq x y z
N MET A 1 -32.33 -103.39 -65.80
CA MET A 1 -31.31 -102.34 -66.03
C MET A 1 -32.01 -100.98 -65.97
N ARG A 2 -31.64 -100.13 -64.99
CA ARG A 2 -31.83 -98.66 -64.84
C ARG A 2 -33.18 -98.03 -65.23
N VAL A 3 -34.09 -97.77 -64.28
CA VAL A 3 -34.28 -96.55 -63.45
C VAL A 3 -34.71 -95.29 -64.22
N ARG A 4 -35.89 -94.73 -63.88
CA ARG A 4 -36.05 -93.34 -63.37
C ARG A 4 -37.48 -93.03 -62.89
N HIS A 5 -37.57 -92.59 -61.64
CA HIS A 5 -38.73 -91.94 -61.02
C HIS A 5 -38.72 -90.44 -61.33
N HIS A 6 -39.90 -89.82 -61.46
CA HIS A 6 -40.08 -88.38 -61.24
C HIS A 6 -41.30 -88.09 -60.35
N ARG A 7 -41.06 -87.24 -59.35
CA ARG A 7 -41.96 -86.76 -58.30
C ARG A 7 -42.91 -85.68 -58.84
N ALA A 8 -44.13 -85.64 -58.32
CA ALA A 8 -45.05 -84.51 -58.43
C ALA A 8 -44.77 -83.49 -57.30
N ALA A 9 -44.73 -82.21 -57.67
CA ALA A 9 -44.47 -81.08 -56.78
C ALA A 9 -45.77 -80.49 -56.20
N SER A 10 -45.75 -80.19 -54.91
CA SER A 10 -46.79 -79.47 -54.17
C SER A 10 -46.74 -77.97 -54.49
N ARG A 11 -47.93 -77.38 -54.61
CA ARG A 11 -48.18 -75.96 -54.84
C ARG A 11 -48.77 -75.33 -53.56
N LEU A 12 -48.47 -74.05 -53.39
CA LEU A 12 -49.20 -73.00 -52.64
C LEU A 12 -48.80 -72.71 -51.19
N ALA A 13 -48.01 -71.63 -51.05
CA ALA A 13 -48.24 -70.61 -50.04
C ALA A 13 -47.83 -69.24 -50.64
N THR A 14 -48.72 -68.66 -51.44
CA THR A 14 -48.68 -67.24 -51.79
C THR A 14 -49.62 -66.50 -50.85
N THR A 15 -49.07 -65.58 -50.05
CA THR A 15 -49.62 -64.25 -49.64
C THR A 15 -49.22 -63.96 -48.20
N GLU A 16 -48.30 -63.00 -47.99
CA GLU A 16 -48.31 -62.03 -46.86
C GLU A 16 -47.01 -61.21 -46.75
N TRP A 17 -46.53 -60.57 -47.83
CA TRP A 17 -45.32 -59.71 -47.72
C TRP A 17 -45.43 -58.33 -48.41
N SER A 18 -46.64 -57.85 -48.72
CA SER A 18 -46.79 -56.60 -49.49
C SER A 18 -47.58 -55.45 -48.82
N ARG A 19 -47.61 -55.38 -47.47
CA ARG A 19 -48.21 -54.22 -46.78
C ARG A 19 -47.38 -53.52 -45.69
N ARG A 20 -46.10 -53.89 -45.47
CA ARG A 20 -45.20 -53.15 -44.55
C ARG A 20 -44.28 -52.12 -45.22
N ARG A 21 -44.27 -52.00 -46.55
CA ARG A 21 -43.33 -51.11 -47.29
C ARG A 21 -43.76 -49.65 -47.46
N ARG A 22 -44.90 -49.21 -46.92
CA ARG A 22 -45.42 -47.84 -47.17
C ARG A 22 -45.25 -46.83 -46.02
N GLN A 23 -44.72 -47.22 -44.85
CA GLN A 23 -44.47 -46.27 -43.75
C GLN A 23 -43.01 -45.84 -43.59
N GLY A 24 -42.05 -46.51 -44.25
CA GLY A 24 -40.62 -46.14 -44.19
C GLY A 24 -40.29 -44.79 -44.85
N GLY A 25 -40.99 -44.43 -45.94
CA GLY A 25 -40.74 -43.17 -46.65
C GLY A 25 -41.22 -41.93 -45.88
N TYR A 26 -42.35 -42.02 -45.19
CA TYR A 26 -42.93 -40.90 -44.42
C TYR A 26 -42.09 -40.54 -43.19
N ILE A 27 -41.57 -41.54 -42.49
CA ILE A 27 -40.67 -41.35 -41.34
C ILE A 27 -39.35 -40.69 -41.79
N LEU A 28 -38.81 -41.12 -42.93
CA LEU A 28 -37.56 -40.57 -43.47
C LEU A 28 -37.72 -39.10 -43.87
N VAL A 29 -38.85 -38.72 -44.48
CA VAL A 29 -39.17 -37.32 -44.81
C VAL A 29 -39.37 -36.48 -43.55
N LYS A 30 -40.10 -36.97 -42.54
CA LYS A 30 -40.26 -36.27 -41.26
C LYS A 30 -38.96 -36.10 -40.49
N PHE A 31 -38.13 -37.13 -40.48
CA PHE A 31 -36.81 -37.11 -39.86
C PHE A 31 -35.93 -36.06 -40.55
N ALA A 32 -35.88 -36.05 -41.88
CA ALA A 32 -35.12 -35.05 -42.63
C ALA A 32 -35.63 -33.62 -42.36
N LEU A 33 -36.95 -33.41 -42.28
CA LEU A 33 -37.53 -32.10 -41.96
C LEU A 33 -37.25 -31.65 -40.52
N LEU A 34 -37.20 -32.57 -39.55
CA LEU A 34 -36.90 -32.27 -38.14
C LEU A 34 -35.40 -32.12 -37.88
N LEU A 35 -34.55 -32.73 -38.70
CA LEU A 35 -33.09 -32.61 -38.59
C LEU A 35 -32.63 -31.17 -38.85
N ILE A 36 -33.27 -30.47 -39.79
CA ILE A 36 -32.93 -29.08 -40.15
C ILE A 36 -33.03 -28.13 -38.94
N PRO A 37 -34.18 -27.99 -38.24
CA PRO A 37 -34.27 -27.11 -37.08
C PRO A 37 -33.38 -27.55 -35.91
N LEU A 38 -33.11 -28.86 -35.74
CA LEU A 38 -32.18 -29.35 -34.72
C LEU A 38 -30.72 -28.92 -35.02
N MET A 39 -30.29 -29.00 -36.27
CA MET A 39 -28.97 -28.53 -36.71
C MET A 39 -28.84 -27.01 -36.58
N LEU A 40 -29.90 -26.24 -36.88
CA LEU A 40 -29.91 -24.80 -36.70
C LEU A 40 -29.79 -24.40 -35.23
N MET A 41 -30.50 -25.08 -34.32
CA MET A 41 -30.36 -24.83 -32.88
C MET A 41 -28.97 -25.21 -32.35
N ALA A 42 -28.40 -26.33 -32.83
CA ALA A 42 -27.03 -26.70 -32.48
C ALA A 42 -26.02 -25.65 -32.99
N GLY A 43 -26.20 -25.15 -34.21
CA GLY A 43 -25.36 -24.09 -34.78
C GLY A 43 -25.44 -22.79 -33.99
N LEU A 44 -26.66 -22.33 -33.67
CA LEU A 44 -26.87 -21.16 -32.81
C LEU A 44 -26.22 -21.34 -31.43
N SER A 45 -26.26 -22.55 -30.87
CA SER A 45 -25.64 -22.83 -29.57
C SER A 45 -24.11 -22.69 -29.63
N ILE A 46 -23.49 -23.07 -30.75
CA ILE A 46 -22.04 -22.88 -30.99
C ILE A 46 -21.72 -21.38 -31.12
N ASP A 47 -22.53 -20.64 -31.85
CA ASP A 47 -22.34 -19.19 -32.04
C ASP A 47 -22.43 -18.43 -30.71
N VAL A 48 -23.44 -18.71 -29.89
CA VAL A 48 -23.59 -18.13 -28.55
C VAL A 48 -22.39 -18.50 -27.66
N GLY A 49 -21.92 -19.74 -27.73
CA GLY A 49 -20.72 -20.18 -27.01
C GLY A 49 -19.47 -19.42 -27.45
N TYR A 50 -19.31 -19.16 -28.74
CA TYR A 50 -18.20 -18.37 -29.28
C TYR A 50 -18.25 -16.92 -28.78
N TRP A 51 -19.41 -16.26 -28.86
CA TRP A 51 -19.57 -14.89 -28.35
C TRP A 51 -19.33 -14.78 -26.85
N TYR A 52 -19.76 -15.78 -26.09
CA TYR A 52 -19.51 -15.84 -24.65
C TYR A 52 -18.01 -15.94 -24.34
N ASN A 53 -17.28 -16.79 -25.06
CA ASN A 53 -15.82 -16.90 -24.91
C ASN A 53 -15.12 -15.60 -25.31
N ARG A 54 -15.50 -15.02 -26.45
CA ARG A 54 -14.93 -13.74 -26.93
C ARG A 54 -15.16 -12.60 -25.94
N THR A 55 -16.35 -12.57 -25.33
CA THR A 55 -16.70 -11.64 -24.25
C THR A 55 -15.81 -11.82 -23.02
N SER A 56 -15.55 -13.06 -22.62
CA SER A 56 -14.65 -13.35 -21.49
C SER A 56 -13.22 -12.91 -21.77
N ASP A 57 -12.74 -13.08 -23.00
CA ASP A 57 -11.40 -12.65 -23.40
C ASP A 57 -11.28 -11.12 -23.42
N LEU A 58 -12.31 -10.42 -23.91
CA LEU A 58 -12.39 -8.95 -23.85
C LEU A 58 -12.30 -8.44 -22.41
N GLN A 59 -13.06 -9.05 -21.48
CA GLN A 59 -13.01 -8.64 -20.07
C GLN A 59 -11.62 -8.83 -19.47
N LYS A 60 -11.01 -10.02 -19.65
CA LYS A 60 -9.65 -10.29 -19.14
C LYS A 60 -8.61 -9.32 -19.70
N ALA A 61 -8.74 -8.96 -20.97
CA ALA A 61 -7.85 -8.00 -21.62
C ALA A 61 -8.05 -6.59 -21.06
N ALA A 62 -9.29 -6.16 -20.83
CA ALA A 62 -9.61 -4.87 -20.20
C ALA A 62 -9.06 -4.81 -18.77
N ASP A 63 -9.29 -5.85 -17.98
CA ASP A 63 -8.79 -5.98 -16.60
C ASP A 63 -7.26 -5.86 -16.57
N ALA A 64 -6.57 -6.64 -17.39
CA ALA A 64 -5.11 -6.63 -17.48
C ALA A 64 -4.57 -5.27 -17.95
N ALA A 65 -5.25 -4.62 -18.90
CA ALA A 65 -4.87 -3.30 -19.39
C ALA A 65 -5.05 -2.20 -18.33
N ALA A 66 -6.17 -2.21 -17.60
CA ALA A 66 -6.42 -1.26 -16.51
C ALA A 66 -5.39 -1.41 -15.39
N LEU A 67 -5.13 -2.64 -14.95
CA LEU A 67 -4.14 -2.94 -13.90
C LEU A 67 -2.71 -2.57 -14.31
N ALA A 68 -2.33 -2.80 -15.57
CA ALA A 68 -1.00 -2.45 -16.07
C ALA A 68 -0.78 -0.94 -16.26
N GLY A 69 -1.83 -0.21 -16.65
CA GLY A 69 -1.74 1.22 -16.90
C GLY A 69 -1.79 2.07 -15.65
N VAL A 70 -2.63 1.71 -14.66
CA VAL A 70 -2.95 2.61 -13.53
C VAL A 70 -1.73 2.93 -12.65
N VAL A 71 -0.71 2.07 -12.62
CA VAL A 71 0.56 2.27 -11.88
C VAL A 71 1.34 3.49 -12.36
N TRP A 72 1.11 3.91 -13.61
CA TRP A 72 1.81 5.03 -14.23
C TRP A 72 1.08 6.35 -14.09
N LEU A 73 -0.09 6.36 -13.41
CA LEU A 73 -0.71 7.62 -13.03
C LEU A 73 0.23 8.37 -12.07
N PRO A 74 0.37 9.70 -12.24
CA PRO A 74 -0.48 10.58 -13.03
C PRO A 74 -0.03 10.81 -14.48
N ASP A 75 1.06 10.20 -14.93
CA ASP A 75 1.50 10.25 -16.33
C ASP A 75 0.50 9.48 -17.21
N VAL A 76 -0.48 10.22 -17.72
CA VAL A 76 -1.56 9.67 -18.55
C VAL A 76 -1.03 9.10 -19.87
N ASP A 77 0.06 9.64 -20.40
CA ASP A 77 0.61 9.19 -21.68
C ASP A 77 1.37 7.86 -21.51
N GLU A 78 2.14 7.72 -20.44
CA GLU A 78 2.77 6.45 -20.09
C GLU A 78 1.72 5.42 -19.66
N ALA A 79 0.71 5.80 -18.87
CA ALA A 79 -0.41 4.92 -18.48
C ALA A 79 -1.15 4.37 -19.71
N LYS A 80 -1.44 5.21 -20.72
CA LYS A 80 -2.02 4.78 -22.00
C LYS A 80 -1.12 3.82 -22.75
N THR A 81 0.18 4.11 -22.79
CA THR A 81 1.17 3.27 -23.48
C THR A 81 1.21 1.87 -22.87
N GLN A 82 1.27 1.78 -21.55
CA GLN A 82 1.38 0.52 -20.82
C GLN A 82 0.06 -0.27 -20.83
N ALA A 83 -1.09 0.40 -20.68
CA ALA A 83 -2.41 -0.23 -20.81
C ALA A 83 -2.61 -0.84 -22.21
N ARG A 84 -2.24 -0.12 -23.27
CA ARG A 84 -2.34 -0.63 -24.66
C ARG A 84 -1.36 -1.77 -24.94
N ALA A 85 -0.16 -1.72 -24.37
CA ALA A 85 0.80 -2.82 -24.46
C ALA A 85 0.26 -4.09 -23.78
N ALA A 86 -0.39 -3.96 -22.63
CA ALA A 86 -1.03 -5.07 -21.93
C ALA A 86 -2.26 -5.62 -22.71
N ALA A 87 -3.11 -4.77 -23.27
CA ALA A 87 -4.21 -5.20 -24.14
C ALA A 87 -3.69 -5.98 -25.36
N THR A 88 -2.61 -5.50 -25.97
CA THR A 88 -1.95 -6.15 -27.13
C THR A 88 -1.43 -7.54 -26.76
N ARG A 89 -0.81 -7.71 -25.59
CA ARG A 89 -0.38 -9.04 -25.09
C ARG A 89 -1.54 -10.00 -24.88
N ASN A 90 -2.75 -9.49 -24.63
CA ASN A 90 -3.98 -10.26 -24.50
C ASN A 90 -4.74 -10.41 -25.83
N GLY A 91 -4.14 -10.06 -26.97
CA GLY A 91 -4.71 -10.27 -28.31
C GLY A 91 -5.59 -9.14 -28.82
N PHE A 92 -5.64 -7.99 -28.12
CA PHE A 92 -6.46 -6.84 -28.50
C PHE A 92 -5.57 -5.63 -28.78
N THR A 93 -5.24 -5.41 -30.05
CA THR A 93 -4.37 -4.30 -30.49
C THR A 93 -5.22 -3.13 -30.95
N ASN A 94 -5.01 -1.95 -30.38
CA ASN A 94 -5.75 -0.75 -30.76
C ASN A 94 -5.54 -0.38 -32.24
N GLY A 95 -6.63 -0.22 -32.99
CA GLY A 95 -6.63 0.15 -34.41
C GLY A 95 -6.41 -1.02 -35.37
N VAL A 96 -6.27 -2.25 -34.88
CA VAL A 96 -6.18 -3.47 -35.70
C VAL A 96 -7.54 -4.14 -35.73
N ASP A 97 -8.00 -4.58 -36.90
CA ASP A 97 -9.29 -5.27 -37.09
C ASP A 97 -10.52 -4.50 -36.55
N GLY A 98 -10.44 -3.17 -36.51
CA GLY A 98 -11.49 -2.31 -35.96
C GLY A 98 -11.56 -2.27 -34.42
N ILE A 99 -10.66 -2.98 -33.73
CA ILE A 99 -10.59 -3.01 -32.26
C ILE A 99 -10.19 -1.64 -31.75
N THR A 100 -10.92 -1.13 -30.75
CA THR A 100 -10.55 0.11 -30.05
C THR A 100 -10.23 -0.18 -28.59
N VAL A 101 -9.07 0.30 -28.13
CA VAL A 101 -8.65 0.30 -26.72
C VAL A 101 -8.61 1.74 -26.24
N GLN A 102 -9.71 2.16 -25.63
CA GLN A 102 -9.85 3.48 -25.01
C GLN A 102 -9.32 3.40 -23.58
N VAL A 103 -8.44 4.33 -23.23
CA VAL A 103 -7.80 4.40 -21.92
C VAL A 103 -7.95 5.82 -21.41
N GLU A 104 -8.63 5.96 -20.28
CA GLU A 104 -8.96 7.26 -19.70
C GLU A 104 -8.78 7.26 -18.18
N LYS A 105 -8.25 8.36 -17.66
CA LYS A 105 -8.27 8.63 -16.22
C LYS A 105 -9.71 8.96 -15.83
N VAL A 106 -10.21 8.37 -14.75
CA VAL A 106 -11.59 8.61 -14.29
C VAL A 106 -11.71 10.06 -13.79
N ALA A 107 -12.72 10.78 -14.26
CA ALA A 107 -12.94 12.16 -13.87
C ALA A 107 -13.16 12.28 -12.35
N GLY A 108 -12.48 13.24 -11.73
CA GLY A 108 -12.58 13.48 -10.28
C GLY A 108 -11.74 12.56 -9.41
N THR A 109 -10.96 11.63 -9.99
CA THR A 109 -10.00 10.81 -9.24
C THR A 109 -8.61 10.91 -9.84
N THR A 110 -7.59 10.87 -8.99
CA THR A 110 -6.17 10.86 -9.39
C THR A 110 -5.60 9.45 -9.53
N ARG A 111 -6.36 8.45 -9.06
CA ARG A 111 -5.88 7.09 -8.80
C ARG A 111 -6.53 6.02 -9.65
N GLN A 112 -7.55 6.35 -10.44
CA GLN A 112 -8.32 5.37 -11.19
C GLN A 112 -8.11 5.54 -12.70
N LEU A 113 -7.88 4.41 -13.36
CA LEU A 113 -7.77 4.30 -14.80
C LEU A 113 -8.85 3.35 -15.32
N ARG A 114 -9.68 3.83 -16.25
CA ARG A 114 -10.66 3.02 -16.97
C ARG A 114 -10.12 2.64 -18.33
N VAL A 115 -10.24 1.35 -18.66
CA VAL A 115 -9.93 0.83 -19.99
C VAL A 115 -11.17 0.17 -20.57
N THR A 116 -11.56 0.63 -21.76
CA THR A 116 -12.67 0.07 -22.53
C THR A 116 -12.11 -0.55 -23.81
N ILE A 117 -12.35 -1.85 -24.01
CA ILE A 117 -11.99 -2.56 -25.23
C ILE A 117 -13.27 -2.91 -25.99
N ALA A 118 -13.37 -2.45 -27.24
CA ALA A 118 -14.46 -2.77 -28.14
C ALA A 118 -13.97 -3.54 -29.37
N ASP A 119 -14.72 -4.56 -29.75
CA ASP A 119 -14.58 -5.38 -30.95
C ASP A 119 -15.90 -5.31 -31.74
N PRO A 120 -15.97 -4.49 -32.81
CA PRO A 120 -17.21 -4.24 -33.55
C PRO A 120 -17.55 -5.31 -34.60
N ALA A 121 -16.66 -6.28 -34.81
CA ALA A 121 -16.74 -7.20 -35.94
C ALA A 121 -16.78 -8.67 -35.50
N VAL A 122 -17.48 -8.97 -34.41
CA VAL A 122 -17.56 -10.35 -33.91
C VAL A 122 -18.59 -11.13 -34.71
N GLY A 123 -18.10 -11.85 -35.71
CA GLY A 123 -18.85 -12.83 -36.48
C GLY A 123 -19.13 -14.13 -35.73
N SER A 124 -19.95 -15.00 -36.32
CA SER A 124 -20.03 -16.41 -35.94
C SER A 124 -20.52 -17.26 -37.11
N PHE A 125 -20.12 -18.53 -37.13
CA PHE A 125 -20.19 -19.37 -38.32
C PHE A 125 -21.63 -19.58 -38.81
N PHE A 126 -22.59 -19.87 -37.93
CA PHE A 126 -23.97 -20.09 -38.39
C PHE A 126 -24.74 -18.79 -38.54
N PHE A 127 -24.49 -17.79 -37.69
CA PHE A 127 -25.11 -16.48 -37.77
C PHE A 127 -24.83 -15.78 -39.10
N GLU A 128 -23.57 -15.74 -39.54
CA GLU A 128 -23.19 -15.13 -40.83
C GLU A 128 -23.81 -15.87 -42.01
N ASN A 129 -23.77 -17.20 -41.99
CA ASN A 129 -24.34 -18.04 -43.05
C ASN A 129 -25.88 -17.98 -43.13
N LEU A 130 -26.55 -17.49 -42.10
CA LEU A 130 -28.00 -17.27 -42.05
C LEU A 130 -28.40 -15.81 -42.33
N GLY A 131 -27.46 -14.97 -42.77
CA GLY A 131 -27.71 -13.57 -43.13
C GLY A 131 -27.55 -12.58 -41.97
N GLY A 132 -27.03 -13.02 -40.83
CA GLY A 132 -26.48 -12.13 -39.82
C GLY A 132 -25.17 -11.49 -40.31
N ASN A 133 -24.82 -10.34 -39.73
CA ASN A 133 -23.55 -9.66 -40.04
C ASN A 133 -22.55 -9.97 -38.91
N THR A 134 -22.25 -8.97 -38.09
CA THR A 134 -21.42 -9.09 -36.88
C THR A 134 -22.18 -8.51 -35.70
N ILE A 135 -21.67 -8.77 -34.50
CA ILE A 135 -22.13 -8.08 -33.28
C ILE A 135 -21.00 -7.23 -32.69
N ASP A 136 -21.39 -6.13 -32.06
CA ASP A 136 -20.48 -5.28 -31.32
C ASP A 136 -20.35 -5.81 -29.89
N LEU A 137 -19.13 -6.18 -29.49
CA LEU A 137 -18.81 -6.54 -28.12
C LEU A 137 -17.91 -5.46 -27.50
N SER A 138 -18.26 -4.99 -26.31
CA SER A 138 -17.45 -4.02 -25.56
C SER A 138 -17.37 -4.41 -24.09
N ARG A 139 -16.19 -4.29 -23.49
CA ARG A 139 -15.98 -4.50 -22.05
C ARG A 139 -15.10 -3.42 -21.47
N SER A 140 -15.40 -3.06 -20.23
CA SER A 140 -14.69 -2.04 -19.48
C SER A 140 -14.15 -2.63 -18.19
N ALA A 141 -13.03 -2.08 -17.75
CA ALA A 141 -12.45 -2.36 -16.45
C ALA A 141 -11.88 -1.06 -15.89
N THR A 142 -12.17 -0.79 -14.62
CA THR A 142 -11.57 0.33 -13.88
C THR A 142 -10.62 -0.24 -12.84
N ALA A 143 -9.35 0.17 -12.89
CA ALA A 143 -8.37 -0.16 -11.86
C ALA A 143 -8.04 1.07 -11.02
N GLU A 144 -7.76 0.88 -9.73
CA GLU A 144 -7.29 1.93 -8.82
C GLU A 144 -5.91 1.60 -8.23
N TYR A 145 -4.98 2.54 -8.28
CA TYR A 145 -3.68 2.45 -7.62
C TYR A 145 -3.78 2.76 -6.11
N VAL A 146 -3.19 1.88 -5.30
CA VAL A 146 -3.20 1.92 -3.85
C VAL A 146 -1.96 2.67 -3.35
N LEU A 147 -2.19 3.78 -2.66
CA LEU A 147 -1.15 4.55 -1.98
C LEU A 147 -0.48 3.75 -0.84
N PRO A 148 0.76 4.10 -0.43
CA PRO A 148 1.31 3.62 0.82
C PRO A 148 0.32 3.86 1.96
N VAL A 149 0.16 2.85 2.81
CA VAL A 149 -0.75 2.92 3.96
C VAL A 149 -0.28 4.05 4.89
N PRO A 150 -1.16 4.96 5.35
CA PRO A 150 -0.81 5.99 6.32
C PRO A 150 -0.13 5.39 7.54
N LEU A 151 1.02 5.94 7.94
CA LEU A 151 1.82 5.41 9.05
C LEU A 151 1.85 6.31 10.28
N GLY A 152 1.89 5.69 11.46
CA GLY A 152 2.38 6.31 12.69
C GLY A 152 1.38 7.17 13.48
N SER A 153 0.37 7.77 12.84
CA SER A 153 -0.68 8.49 13.59
C SER A 153 -1.99 8.65 12.83
N PRO A 154 -3.14 8.45 13.50
CA PRO A 154 -4.46 8.75 12.95
C PRO A 154 -4.94 10.18 13.25
N GLU A 155 -4.14 10.97 13.98
CA GLU A 155 -4.53 12.29 14.48
C GLU A 155 -3.89 13.43 13.66
N ASP A 156 -4.20 14.67 14.01
CA ASP A 156 -3.54 15.88 13.51
C ASP A 156 -2.11 16.03 14.06
N ARG A 157 -1.57 15.02 14.73
CA ARG A 157 -0.25 15.06 15.39
C ARG A 157 0.53 13.77 15.22
N PHE A 158 1.84 13.88 15.22
CA PHE A 158 2.78 12.77 15.23
C PHE A 158 3.84 12.99 16.32
N GLY A 159 3.98 12.03 17.24
CA GLY A 159 4.89 12.13 18.40
C GLY A 159 4.26 12.76 19.66
N GLY A 160 5.10 13.01 20.66
CA GLY A 160 4.73 13.54 21.97
C GLY A 160 4.48 15.05 22.00
N THR A 161 4.32 15.60 23.21
CA THR A 161 4.15 17.04 23.49
C THR A 161 4.82 17.34 24.83
N PRO A 162 5.11 18.60 25.22
CA PRO A 162 5.60 18.88 26.57
C PRO A 162 4.76 18.21 27.65
N TYR A 163 5.40 17.56 28.62
CA TYR A 163 4.71 17.05 29.82
C TYR A 163 3.93 18.12 30.59
N SER A 164 4.28 19.39 30.38
CA SER A 164 3.60 20.55 30.94
C SER A 164 2.37 21.02 30.16
N ASP A 165 2.03 20.41 29.01
CA ASP A 165 0.83 20.77 28.24
C ASP A 165 -0.43 20.23 28.96
N PRO A 166 -1.27 21.10 29.55
CA PRO A 166 -2.44 20.65 30.30
C PRO A 166 -3.53 20.01 29.42
N SER A 167 -3.52 20.27 28.12
CA SER A 167 -4.45 19.64 27.17
C SER A 167 -4.07 18.18 26.87
N TYR A 168 -2.82 17.81 27.13
CA TYR A 168 -2.26 16.47 26.84
C TYR A 168 -1.35 16.01 28.00
N PRO A 169 -1.97 15.64 29.15
CA PRO A 169 -1.23 15.18 30.31
C PRO A 169 -0.38 13.94 29.99
N ALA A 170 0.70 13.71 30.76
CA ALA A 170 1.64 12.60 30.57
C ALA A 170 0.97 11.23 30.29
N ALA A 171 -0.13 10.92 30.99
CA ALA A 171 -0.88 9.68 30.82
C ALA A 171 -1.56 9.50 29.44
N LYS A 172 -1.64 10.56 28.64
CA LYS A 172 -2.18 10.57 27.27
C LYS A 172 -1.12 10.74 26.20
N GLN A 173 0.16 10.87 26.57
CA GLN A 173 1.23 11.05 25.59
C GLN A 173 1.64 9.71 24.98
N ALA A 174 2.00 9.74 23.70
CA ALA A 174 2.43 8.55 22.98
C ALA A 174 3.77 7.97 23.48
N ASN A 175 4.54 8.73 24.29
CA ASN A 175 5.92 8.40 24.71
C ASN A 175 6.84 8.02 23.51
N LEU A 176 6.55 8.65 22.38
CA LEU A 176 7.24 8.47 21.12
C LEU A 176 7.56 9.84 20.52
N TRP A 177 8.72 9.96 19.88
CA TRP A 177 9.15 11.13 19.14
C TRP A 177 9.49 10.72 17.71
N GLY A 178 9.25 11.59 16.73
CA GLY A 178 9.90 11.44 15.43
C GLY A 178 11.40 11.58 15.59
N ASN A 179 12.16 10.89 14.76
CA ASN A 179 13.61 10.90 14.83
C ASN A 179 14.21 11.13 13.43
N ILE A 180 15.36 11.79 13.40
CA ILE A 180 16.24 11.78 12.24
C ILE A 180 17.70 11.86 12.70
N HIS A 181 18.55 10.97 12.19
CA HIS A 181 19.97 10.97 12.50
C HIS A 181 20.79 11.95 11.64
N GLY A 182 21.92 12.35 12.22
CA GLY A 182 23.06 12.93 11.53
C GLY A 182 23.60 12.00 10.46
N ARG A 183 24.02 12.56 9.31
CA ARG A 183 24.62 11.79 8.20
C ARG A 183 25.80 10.95 8.65
N LYS A 184 26.55 11.38 9.66
CA LYS A 184 27.72 10.66 10.18
C LYS A 184 27.42 9.79 11.41
N THR A 185 26.17 9.56 11.73
CA THR A 185 25.76 8.64 12.80
C THR A 185 25.86 7.19 12.33
N ASP A 186 26.18 6.27 13.24
CA ASP A 186 26.06 4.83 12.99
C ASP A 186 24.59 4.41 12.80
N ASN A 187 24.26 3.75 11.68
CA ASN A 187 22.93 3.21 11.48
C ASN A 187 22.57 2.07 12.45
N TYR A 188 23.54 1.43 13.13
CA TYR A 188 23.23 0.45 14.19
C TYR A 188 22.58 1.07 15.43
N LYS A 189 22.39 2.39 15.46
CA LYS A 189 21.60 3.09 16.46
C LYS A 189 20.14 3.28 16.03
N GLY A 190 19.67 2.58 14.99
CA GLY A 190 18.24 2.41 14.71
C GLY A 190 17.58 3.32 13.66
N ASP A 191 18.28 4.32 13.14
CA ASP A 191 17.87 5.02 11.92
C ASP A 191 18.44 4.28 10.70
N ALA A 192 17.57 3.64 9.92
CA ALA A 192 17.99 2.81 8.81
C ALA A 192 18.48 3.62 7.59
N TYR A 193 18.03 4.86 7.45
CA TYR A 193 18.02 5.56 6.16
C TYR A 193 18.71 6.91 6.17
N ALA A 194 18.63 7.72 7.23
CA ALA A 194 19.29 9.03 7.27
C ALA A 194 20.82 8.97 7.43
N PRO A 195 21.42 8.00 8.15
CA PRO A 195 22.87 7.92 8.30
C PRO A 195 23.56 7.28 7.09
N GLU A 196 24.68 7.87 6.69
CA GLU A 196 25.59 7.36 5.66
C GLU A 196 26.52 6.26 6.21
N CYS A 197 26.63 6.12 7.53
CA CYS A 197 27.60 5.22 8.17
C CYS A 197 26.97 3.92 8.62
N ARG A 198 27.75 2.84 8.55
CA ARG A 198 27.37 1.52 9.05
C ARG A 198 28.41 0.96 10.02
N GLY A 199 27.97 0.55 11.21
CA GLY A 199 28.77 -0.09 12.25
C GLY A 199 29.75 0.83 13.01
N SER A 200 29.77 2.13 12.71
CA SER A 200 30.52 3.14 13.48
C SER A 200 30.10 4.57 13.13
N ASP A 201 30.19 5.48 14.11
CA ASP A 201 30.06 6.92 13.86
C ASP A 201 31.23 7.43 13.00
N ASN A 202 31.02 8.51 12.26
CA ASN A 202 31.98 9.10 11.32
C ASN A 202 32.45 8.17 10.19
N CYS A 203 31.72 7.08 9.93
CA CYS A 203 31.89 6.21 8.77
C CYS A 203 33.28 5.57 8.69
N SER A 204 33.82 5.10 9.82
CA SER A 204 35.09 4.37 9.82
C SER A 204 34.94 2.95 9.23
N GLY A 205 34.86 2.86 7.90
CA GLY A 205 35.10 1.62 7.15
C GLY A 205 33.92 1.03 6.39
N GLN A 206 32.68 1.46 6.63
CA GLN A 206 31.51 1.00 5.87
C GLN A 206 30.48 2.11 5.67
N SER A 207 29.97 2.21 4.44
CA SER A 207 28.82 3.04 4.09
C SER A 207 27.52 2.25 4.32
N ASN A 208 26.48 2.94 4.76
CA ASN A 208 25.14 2.41 4.81
C ASN A 208 24.57 2.30 3.38
N PRO A 209 24.30 1.09 2.86
CA PRO A 209 23.75 0.93 1.51
C PRO A 209 22.32 1.45 1.38
N ASP A 210 21.61 1.61 2.49
CA ASP A 210 20.23 2.09 2.54
C ASP A 210 20.15 3.62 2.70
N HIS A 211 21.28 4.34 2.74
CA HIS A 211 21.29 5.80 2.95
C HIS A 211 20.42 6.54 1.92
N ARG A 212 19.62 7.50 2.40
CA ARG A 212 18.81 8.41 1.60
C ARG A 212 19.06 9.84 2.04
N ASP A 213 19.59 10.66 1.13
CA ASP A 213 19.80 12.11 1.37
C ASP A 213 18.52 12.85 1.71
N SER A 214 17.39 12.32 1.22
CA SER A 214 16.08 12.93 1.27
C SER A 214 15.34 12.75 2.60
N GLY A 215 15.96 12.08 3.58
CA GLY A 215 15.43 11.83 4.92
C GLY A 215 14.06 11.16 4.91
N TYR A 216 13.15 11.68 5.73
CA TYR A 216 11.80 11.15 5.91
C TYR A 216 10.74 12.11 5.38
N LEU A 217 9.61 11.54 4.93
CA LEU A 217 8.50 12.29 4.34
C LEU A 217 7.21 12.02 5.11
N TYR A 218 6.47 13.07 5.41
CA TYR A 218 5.16 13.01 6.04
C TYR A 218 4.10 13.54 5.09
N ALA A 219 2.96 12.86 5.05
CA ALA A 219 1.76 13.29 4.36
C ALA A 219 0.81 14.00 5.33
N ILE A 220 0.34 15.17 4.91
CA ILE A 220 -0.66 15.98 5.60
C ILE A 220 -1.92 15.95 4.74
N ASP A 221 -2.88 15.10 5.11
CA ASP A 221 -4.14 15.00 4.38
C ASP A 221 -5.14 16.01 4.96
N VAL A 222 -5.52 17.00 4.15
CA VAL A 222 -6.42 18.09 4.52
C VAL A 222 -7.81 17.82 3.96
N ALA A 223 -8.80 17.74 4.84
CA ALA A 223 -10.19 17.47 4.47
C ALA A 223 -10.88 18.70 3.85
N GLU A 224 -11.94 18.45 3.08
CA GLU A 224 -12.87 19.49 2.63
C GLU A 224 -13.44 20.29 3.81
N GLY A 225 -13.73 21.57 3.56
CA GLY A 225 -14.25 22.48 4.59
C GLY A 225 -13.20 23.01 5.58
N THR A 226 -11.92 22.66 5.40
CA THR A 226 -10.81 23.29 6.12
C THR A 226 -10.58 24.71 5.61
N TYR A 227 -10.72 25.72 6.47
CA TYR A 227 -10.50 27.13 6.12
C TYR A 227 -9.05 27.55 6.26
N ALA A 228 -8.34 26.98 7.24
CA ALA A 228 -6.91 27.16 7.39
C ALA A 228 -6.29 25.99 8.14
N PHE A 229 -5.01 25.74 7.93
CA PHE A 229 -4.22 24.87 8.78
C PHE A 229 -2.83 25.47 9.03
N GLY A 230 -2.21 25.11 10.15
CA GLY A 230 -0.81 25.42 10.46
C GLY A 230 0.03 24.15 10.50
N VAL A 231 1.35 24.27 10.33
CA VAL A 231 2.31 23.19 10.56
C VAL A 231 3.27 23.64 11.64
N GLU A 232 3.29 22.89 12.74
CA GLU A 232 4.12 23.18 13.89
C GLU A 232 4.99 22.00 14.27
N ILE A 233 6.25 22.28 14.61
CA ILE A 233 7.24 21.26 15.00
C ILE A 233 7.73 21.56 16.41
N PHE A 234 7.61 20.58 17.30
CA PHE A 234 8.16 20.63 18.63
C PHE A 234 9.62 20.17 18.62
N ASP A 235 10.50 20.93 19.28
CA ASP A 235 11.94 20.63 19.36
C ASP A 235 12.54 20.40 17.96
N ALA A 236 12.25 21.34 17.05
CA ALA A 236 12.48 21.18 15.63
C ALA A 236 13.96 21.06 15.20
N GLY A 237 14.91 21.27 16.12
CA GLY A 237 16.34 21.19 15.87
C GLY A 237 17.06 20.54 17.03
N LEU A 238 18.35 20.27 16.84
CA LEU A 238 19.09 19.37 17.72
C LEU A 238 19.69 20.07 18.94
N TYR A 239 19.27 19.64 20.15
CA TYR A 239 19.77 20.14 21.43
C TYR A 239 20.29 19.00 22.34
N ASP A 240 21.58 18.67 22.25
CA ASP A 240 22.17 17.56 23.03
C ASP A 240 21.76 17.56 24.52
N ARG A 241 21.05 16.51 24.94
CA ARG A 241 20.62 16.27 26.32
C ARG A 241 21.68 15.50 27.13
N GLY A 242 22.83 15.22 26.52
CA GLY A 242 23.92 14.47 27.15
C GLY A 242 23.69 12.95 27.05
N SER A 243 24.39 12.16 27.85
CA SER A 243 24.32 10.69 27.78
C SER A 243 23.02 10.08 28.28
N ASP A 244 22.19 10.86 28.99
CA ASP A 244 20.88 10.43 29.46
C ASP A 244 19.81 10.86 28.45
N GLU A 245 19.48 9.92 27.55
CA GLU A 245 18.49 10.15 26.50
C GLU A 245 17.05 10.01 27.01
N SER A 246 16.84 9.73 28.30
CA SER A 246 15.50 9.68 28.90
C SER A 246 14.90 11.08 29.17
N VAL A 247 15.70 12.14 29.04
CA VAL A 247 15.29 13.50 29.37
C VAL A 247 14.65 14.21 28.17
N ALA A 248 13.45 14.75 28.37
CA ALA A 248 12.69 15.50 27.36
C ALA A 248 12.49 14.68 26.06
N THR A 249 12.85 15.24 24.91
CA THR A 249 12.85 14.57 23.60
C THR A 249 13.99 13.57 23.43
N GLY A 250 15.04 13.68 24.25
CA GLY A 250 16.20 12.80 24.24
C GLY A 250 17.25 13.12 23.17
N ASP A 251 17.22 14.28 22.50
CA ASP A 251 18.23 14.62 21.48
C ASP A 251 19.65 14.32 21.94
N ARG A 252 20.47 13.81 21.01
CA ARG A 252 21.82 13.37 21.35
C ARG A 252 22.84 13.82 20.34
N ARG A 253 23.97 14.33 20.81
CA ARG A 253 25.19 14.45 20.02
C ARG A 253 26.14 13.30 20.36
N TYR A 254 26.28 12.32 19.45
CA TYR A 254 27.10 11.14 19.70
C TYR A 254 28.61 11.45 19.64
N THR A 255 29.03 12.35 18.74
CA THR A 255 30.44 12.74 18.63
C THR A 255 30.64 14.25 18.48
N THR A 256 31.85 14.73 18.78
CA THR A 256 32.23 16.13 18.62
C THR A 256 32.60 16.51 17.18
N ASN A 257 32.66 15.54 16.25
CA ASN A 257 33.01 15.76 14.86
C ASN A 257 31.80 16.25 14.05
N GLY A 258 32.01 17.29 13.25
CA GLY A 258 30.98 17.88 12.40
C GLY A 258 29.83 18.51 13.19
N SER A 259 28.80 18.92 12.44
CA SER A 259 27.57 19.51 12.95
C SER A 259 26.38 18.99 12.16
N THR A 260 25.24 18.86 12.83
CA THR A 260 23.97 18.41 12.25
C THR A 260 22.98 19.57 12.21
N THR A 261 22.50 19.92 11.01
CA THR A 261 21.40 20.89 10.83
C THR A 261 20.16 20.13 10.38
N THR A 262 19.02 20.36 11.03
CA THR A 262 17.75 19.76 10.61
C THR A 262 17.03 20.73 9.68
N ARG A 263 16.61 20.23 8.51
CA ARG A 263 15.83 20.99 7.54
C ARG A 263 14.42 20.42 7.43
N TRP A 264 13.46 21.32 7.35
CA TRP A 264 12.05 21.05 7.17
C TRP A 264 11.57 21.73 5.88
N THR A 265 11.09 20.94 4.93
CA THR A 265 10.60 21.46 3.64
C THR A 265 9.16 21.04 3.46
N MET A 266 8.26 22.01 3.37
CA MET A 266 6.86 21.81 3.06
C MET A 266 6.64 21.90 1.56
N TYR A 267 5.74 21.07 1.04
CA TYR A 267 5.33 21.02 -0.35
C TYR A 267 3.82 21.24 -0.45
N ALA A 268 3.40 21.92 -1.51
CA ALA A 268 2.00 22.15 -1.79
C ALA A 268 1.33 20.87 -2.29
N ALA A 269 0.01 20.77 -2.07
CA ALA A 269 -0.81 19.79 -2.74
C ALA A 269 -0.89 20.08 -4.24
N ASP A 270 -0.86 19.03 -5.04
CA ASP A 270 -0.99 19.07 -6.50
C ASP A 270 -2.00 18.02 -7.00
N GLU A 271 -2.03 17.82 -8.31
CA GLU A 271 -2.93 16.89 -8.99
C GLU A 271 -2.33 15.48 -9.13
N THR A 272 -1.11 15.29 -8.63
CA THR A 272 -0.23 14.15 -8.84
C THR A 272 -0.01 13.37 -7.53
N GLU A 273 -1.07 13.15 -6.74
CA GLU A 273 -1.03 12.52 -5.39
C GLU A 273 -0.21 11.21 -5.27
N LEU A 274 0.01 10.49 -6.37
CA LEU A 274 0.78 9.25 -6.44
C LEU A 274 2.28 9.46 -6.65
N ASP A 275 2.68 10.59 -7.23
CA ASP A 275 4.07 10.97 -7.45
C ASP A 275 4.44 12.05 -6.44
N VAL A 276 5.12 11.63 -5.36
CA VAL A 276 5.57 12.59 -4.33
C VAL A 276 6.87 13.33 -4.72
N SER A 277 7.41 13.07 -5.91
CA SER A 277 8.68 13.63 -6.37
C SER A 277 8.50 14.93 -7.15
N ASP A 278 7.31 15.21 -7.66
CA ASP A 278 7.01 16.40 -8.47
C ASP A 278 6.30 17.52 -7.70
N ASN A 279 5.91 17.29 -6.43
CA ASN A 279 5.23 18.31 -5.64
C ASN A 279 6.04 19.62 -5.60
N PRO A 280 5.41 20.77 -5.91
CA PRO A 280 6.10 22.05 -5.84
C PRO A 280 6.28 22.44 -4.38
N THR A 281 7.43 23.03 -4.05
CA THR A 281 7.69 23.50 -2.69
C THR A 281 6.66 24.55 -2.28
N ALA A 282 6.28 24.57 -1.01
CA ALA A 282 5.36 25.59 -0.50
C ALA A 282 5.92 27.02 -0.68
N ARG A 283 7.25 27.14 -0.72
CA ARG A 283 7.99 28.35 -1.05
C ARG A 283 7.79 28.80 -2.49
N SER A 284 7.87 27.90 -3.47
CA SER A 284 7.67 28.24 -4.89
C SER A 284 6.23 28.62 -5.19
N GLU A 285 5.27 27.99 -4.53
CA GLU A 285 3.84 28.30 -4.68
C GLU A 285 3.39 29.50 -3.84
N GLY A 286 4.21 29.97 -2.89
CA GLY A 286 3.87 31.07 -1.99
C GLY A 286 2.67 30.78 -1.09
N ILE A 287 2.40 29.50 -0.79
CA ILE A 287 1.21 29.08 -0.01
C ILE A 287 1.39 29.28 1.50
N CYS A 288 2.62 29.41 1.98
CA CYS A 288 2.92 29.62 3.39
C CYS A 288 2.77 31.08 3.78
N ILE A 289 1.89 31.32 4.73
CA ILE A 289 1.66 32.61 5.39
C ILE A 289 2.03 32.52 6.88
N GLY A 290 2.77 33.51 7.38
CA GLY A 290 3.03 33.68 8.81
C GLY A 290 4.11 32.77 9.42
N GLY A 291 4.62 33.19 10.60
CA GLY A 291 5.77 32.63 11.30
C GLY A 291 7.01 33.52 11.19
N SER A 292 7.92 33.49 12.17
CA SER A 292 9.20 34.22 12.11
C SER A 292 10.10 33.80 10.93
N TYR A 293 9.75 32.70 10.24
CA TYR A 293 10.54 32.03 9.19
C TYR A 293 9.68 31.52 8.01
N GLY A 294 8.46 32.06 7.86
CA GLY A 294 7.31 31.45 7.16
C GLY A 294 7.30 31.42 5.64
N ASN A 295 8.16 30.62 5.01
CA ASN A 295 8.03 30.26 3.59
C ASN A 295 7.90 28.75 3.32
N GLY A 296 7.79 27.93 4.37
CA GLY A 296 7.73 26.47 4.26
C GLY A 296 9.08 25.78 4.06
N ASP A 297 10.21 26.50 4.18
CA ASP A 297 11.57 25.93 4.12
C ASP A 297 12.36 26.44 5.34
N PHE A 298 12.63 25.56 6.29
CA PHE A 298 13.07 25.93 7.63
C PHE A 298 14.25 25.07 8.09
N GLU A 299 15.40 25.71 8.29
CA GLU A 299 16.64 25.06 8.75
C GLU A 299 16.99 25.51 10.17
N ILE A 300 17.25 24.55 11.06
CA ILE A 300 17.75 24.81 12.41
C ILE A 300 19.11 24.17 12.59
N ALA A 301 20.13 25.01 12.73
CA ALA A 301 21.49 24.56 13.04
C ALA A 301 21.56 23.92 14.43
N GLN A 302 22.47 22.95 14.59
CA GLN A 302 22.76 22.34 15.87
C GLN A 302 22.99 23.39 16.97
N GLY A 303 22.27 23.29 18.08
CA GLY A 303 22.44 24.22 19.20
C GLY A 303 22.10 25.67 18.88
N ALA A 304 21.15 25.92 17.95
CA ALA A 304 20.53 27.24 17.78
C ALA A 304 19.94 27.76 19.12
N ASP A 305 19.43 29.00 19.17
CA ASP A 305 19.00 29.59 20.44
C ASP A 305 17.98 28.73 21.21
N ALA A 306 18.45 28.12 22.30
CA ALA A 306 17.65 27.21 23.11
C ALA A 306 16.44 27.90 23.76
N THR A 307 16.49 29.22 23.97
CA THR A 307 15.34 29.96 24.52
C THR A 307 14.19 30.06 23.52
N THR A 308 14.51 30.00 22.23
CA THR A 308 13.56 30.08 21.13
C THR A 308 13.03 28.71 20.74
N TYR A 309 13.90 27.71 20.65
CA TYR A 309 13.60 26.45 19.94
C TYR A 309 13.52 25.21 20.81
N LYS A 310 14.36 25.12 21.86
CA LYS A 310 14.49 23.91 22.67
C LYS A 310 13.24 23.68 23.51
N ASP A 311 12.65 22.51 23.40
CA ASP A 311 11.41 22.16 24.10
C ASP A 311 10.25 23.16 23.79
N LYS A 312 10.19 23.68 22.55
CA LYS A 312 9.17 24.63 22.09
C LYS A 312 8.55 24.22 20.76
N TRP A 313 7.27 24.52 20.59
CA TRP A 313 6.56 24.44 19.31
C TRP A 313 7.00 25.60 18.41
N GLN A 314 7.45 25.28 17.21
CA GLN A 314 7.83 26.23 16.17
C GLN A 314 6.82 26.19 15.04
N TYR A 315 6.33 27.37 14.66
CA TYR A 315 5.42 27.53 13.54
C TYR A 315 6.20 27.65 12.23
N ILE A 316 6.07 26.67 11.34
CA ILE A 316 6.80 26.61 10.07
C ILE A 316 6.02 27.26 8.94
N CYS A 317 4.72 26.96 8.85
CA CYS A 317 3.89 27.39 7.74
C CYS A 317 2.42 27.44 8.14
N GLY A 318 1.72 28.48 7.70
CA GLY A 318 0.26 28.55 7.69
C GLY A 318 -0.28 28.53 6.28
N VAL A 319 -1.40 27.85 6.06
CA VAL A 319 -2.09 27.86 4.77
C VAL A 319 -3.54 28.28 5.00
N THR A 320 -3.97 29.36 4.34
CA THR A 320 -5.38 29.79 4.33
C THR A 320 -6.05 29.41 3.02
N ASN A 321 -7.33 29.09 3.10
CA ASN A 321 -8.13 28.56 1.99
C ASN A 321 -7.40 27.42 1.27
N PRO A 322 -6.94 26.38 2.00
CA PRO A 322 -6.20 25.29 1.41
C PRO A 322 -7.06 24.55 0.38
N LYS A 323 -6.43 24.08 -0.70
CA LYS A 323 -7.02 23.03 -1.53
C LYS A 323 -7.13 21.77 -0.68
N PRO A 324 -8.30 21.11 -0.61
CA PRO A 324 -8.41 19.77 -0.03
C PRO A 324 -7.47 18.81 -0.76
N GLY A 325 -6.84 17.90 -0.03
CA GLY A 325 -5.86 16.97 -0.57
C GLY A 325 -4.61 16.84 0.28
N ARG A 326 -3.58 16.23 -0.31
CA ARG A 326 -2.35 15.87 0.38
C ARG A 326 -1.26 16.93 0.19
N TYR A 327 -0.80 17.50 1.28
CA TYR A 327 0.43 18.28 1.35
C TYR A 327 1.54 17.37 1.89
N LEU A 328 2.80 17.73 1.66
CA LEU A 328 3.94 16.96 2.17
C LEU A 328 4.82 17.81 3.06
N LEU A 329 5.42 17.17 4.07
CA LEU A 329 6.45 17.74 4.91
C LEU A 329 7.65 16.79 4.93
N ARG A 330 8.77 17.24 4.41
CA ARG A 330 10.04 16.50 4.41
C ARG A 330 10.91 16.98 5.57
N VAL A 331 11.56 16.04 6.23
CA VAL A 331 12.61 16.30 7.22
C VAL A 331 13.91 15.68 6.75
N GLU A 332 14.97 16.48 6.76
CA GLU A 332 16.30 16.11 6.26
C GLU A 332 17.38 16.54 7.23
N THR A 333 18.54 15.89 7.12
CA THR A 333 19.74 16.28 7.85
C THR A 333 20.81 16.80 6.90
N LEU A 334 21.31 18.00 7.18
CA LEU A 334 22.45 18.62 6.53
C LEU A 334 23.69 18.58 7.43
N GLY A 335 24.86 18.66 6.80
CA GLY A 335 26.15 18.64 7.48
C GLY A 335 26.65 17.24 7.82
N ASN A 336 27.85 17.17 8.42
CA ASN A 336 28.57 15.92 8.65
C ASN A 336 28.61 15.51 10.13
N GLY A 337 27.59 15.87 10.91
CA GLY A 337 27.51 15.52 12.32
C GLY A 337 27.04 14.09 12.57
N SER A 338 27.51 13.52 13.69
CA SER A 338 26.97 12.29 14.28
C SER A 338 26.13 12.65 15.51
N ALA A 339 24.81 12.55 15.35
CA ALA A 339 23.81 13.01 16.29
C ALA A 339 22.41 12.43 15.98
N ALA A 340 21.44 12.66 16.85
CA ALA A 340 20.02 12.35 16.68
C ALA A 340 19.17 13.58 17.06
N ASN A 341 18.29 14.01 16.15
CA ASN A 341 17.29 15.04 16.40
C ASN A 341 15.92 14.38 16.58
N ARG A 342 15.20 14.72 17.66
CA ARG A 342 13.94 14.09 18.04
C ARG A 342 12.87 15.14 18.26
N TYR A 343 11.72 14.95 17.61
CA TYR A 343 10.72 15.99 17.45
C TYR A 343 9.29 15.46 17.53
N ALA A 344 8.33 16.37 17.55
CA ALA A 344 6.93 16.06 17.28
C ALA A 344 6.36 17.05 16.27
N ILE A 345 5.29 16.64 15.58
CA ILE A 345 4.64 17.43 14.54
C ILE A 345 3.17 17.57 14.89
N ARG A 346 2.58 18.75 14.66
CA ARG A 346 1.12 18.92 14.69
C ARG A 346 0.62 19.84 13.59
N VAL A 347 -0.62 19.62 13.21
CA VAL A 347 -1.30 20.31 12.11
C VAL A 347 -2.65 20.88 12.59
N PRO A 348 -2.64 21.95 13.41
CA PRO A 348 -3.89 22.55 13.89
C PRO A 348 -4.69 23.13 12.72
N THR A 349 -6.02 22.96 12.75
CA THR A 349 -6.94 23.46 11.71
C THR A 349 -7.96 24.47 12.24
N ILE A 350 -8.47 25.30 11.32
CA ILE A 350 -9.66 26.14 11.50
C ILE A 350 -10.71 25.65 10.50
N GLY A 351 -11.81 25.10 10.99
CA GLY A 351 -12.76 24.35 10.15
C GLY A 351 -12.16 23.05 9.62
N GLY A 352 -13.01 22.13 9.16
CA GLY A 352 -12.59 20.83 8.66
C GLY A 352 -11.68 20.06 9.62
N SER A 353 -10.81 19.22 9.07
CA SER A 353 -9.81 18.44 9.80
C SER A 353 -8.57 18.21 8.92
N ALA A 354 -7.44 17.96 9.56
CA ALA A 354 -6.25 17.45 8.92
C ALA A 354 -5.72 16.25 9.70
N ARG A 355 -5.00 15.36 9.01
CA ARG A 355 -4.24 14.28 9.65
C ARG A 355 -2.81 14.32 9.16
N ILE A 356 -1.87 13.93 10.01
CA ILE A 356 -0.48 13.75 9.64
C ILE A 356 -0.05 12.32 9.84
N SER A 357 0.58 11.76 8.81
CA SER A 357 1.09 10.39 8.81
C SER A 357 2.41 10.33 8.06
N ALA A 358 3.27 9.36 8.38
CA ALA A 358 4.48 9.13 7.60
C ALA A 358 4.12 8.50 6.24
N TYR A 359 4.91 8.83 5.20
CA TYR A 359 4.73 8.33 3.84
C TYR A 359 5.73 7.20 3.56
N GLY A 360 5.25 5.96 3.58
CA GLY A 360 6.04 4.75 3.29
C GLY A 360 6.89 4.24 4.45
N ASP A 361 7.61 5.12 5.14
CA ASP A 361 8.45 4.78 6.30
C ASP A 361 8.76 5.98 7.20
N PHE A 362 9.24 5.72 8.42
CA PHE A 362 9.70 6.76 9.36
C PHE A 362 10.65 6.22 10.42
N SER A 363 11.53 7.07 10.93
CA SER A 363 12.28 6.81 12.18
C SER A 363 11.58 7.45 13.37
N MET A 364 11.59 6.73 14.48
CA MET A 364 11.01 7.16 15.74
C MET A 364 11.98 6.85 16.88
N TYR A 365 11.82 7.59 17.98
CA TYR A 365 12.46 7.31 19.25
C TYR A 365 11.41 7.00 20.31
N ASN A 366 11.51 5.84 20.95
CA ASN A 366 10.70 5.54 22.13
C ASN A 366 11.45 5.98 23.39
N ASN A 367 10.75 6.70 24.26
CA ASN A 367 11.24 7.06 25.58
C ASN A 367 10.22 6.57 26.62
N ILE A 368 10.33 5.30 27.00
CA ILE A 368 9.34 4.64 27.85
C ILE A 368 10.01 4.09 29.10
N GLU A 369 9.56 4.59 30.25
CA GLU A 369 9.78 3.96 31.54
C GLU A 369 8.91 2.70 31.65
N GLY A 370 9.48 1.60 32.16
CA GLY A 370 8.93 0.24 32.08
C GLY A 370 7.39 0.11 32.19
N GLY A 371 6.81 -0.74 31.35
CA GLY A 371 5.36 -0.88 31.22
C GLY A 371 4.95 -1.37 29.83
N SER A 372 3.72 -1.06 29.43
CA SER A 372 3.20 -1.37 28.09
C SER A 372 2.82 -0.08 27.37
N ALA A 373 3.37 0.15 26.19
CA ALA A 373 2.94 1.21 25.28
C ALA A 373 2.22 0.62 24.06
N SER A 374 1.34 1.39 23.44
CA SER A 374 0.69 1.00 22.17
C SER A 374 0.74 2.16 21.20
N PHE A 375 1.25 1.90 20.01
CA PHE A 375 1.45 2.90 18.97
C PHE A 375 0.60 2.55 17.76
N TYR A 376 0.05 3.56 17.11
CA TYR A 376 -0.54 3.37 15.80
C TYR A 376 0.56 3.10 14.79
N LEU A 377 0.35 2.06 13.97
CA LEU A 377 1.32 1.60 13.00
C LEU A 377 0.90 2.00 11.60
N ALA A 378 -0.20 1.43 11.10
CA ALA A 378 -0.64 1.59 9.73
C ALA A 378 -2.17 1.57 9.63
N GLU A 379 -2.74 2.45 8.81
CA GLU A 379 -4.15 2.38 8.41
C GLU A 379 -4.31 1.43 7.24
N VAL A 380 -4.98 0.30 7.45
CA VAL A 380 -5.17 -0.72 6.41
C VAL A 380 -6.65 -0.81 6.12
N GLY A 381 -7.06 -0.30 4.97
CA GLY A 381 -8.47 -0.26 4.61
C GLY A 381 -9.04 -1.63 4.17
N PRO A 382 -10.38 -1.75 4.16
CA PRO A 382 -11.10 -2.94 3.74
C PRO A 382 -10.84 -3.35 2.27
N GLU A 383 -10.39 -2.43 1.41
CA GLU A 383 -9.96 -2.65 0.04
C GLU A 383 -8.73 -3.60 -0.07
N HIS A 384 -8.05 -3.88 1.04
CA HIS A 384 -6.91 -4.81 1.10
C HIS A 384 -7.30 -6.23 1.55
N ARG A 385 -8.59 -6.56 1.67
CA ARG A 385 -9.07 -7.92 2.00
C ARG A 385 -8.36 -8.98 1.16
N GLY A 386 -7.93 -10.05 1.82
CA GLY A 386 -7.21 -11.13 1.15
C GLY A 386 -5.81 -10.78 0.64
N LYS A 387 -5.31 -9.54 0.75
CA LYS A 387 -3.91 -9.19 0.47
C LYS A 387 -3.02 -9.49 1.70
N THR A 388 -1.72 -9.27 1.57
CA THR A 388 -0.76 -9.49 2.67
C THR A 388 -0.24 -8.15 3.15
N LEU A 389 -0.44 -7.81 4.42
CA LEU A 389 0.21 -6.69 5.06
C LEU A 389 1.64 -7.10 5.43
N GLU A 390 2.63 -6.37 4.92
CA GLU A 390 4.02 -6.50 5.33
C GLU A 390 4.42 -5.32 6.21
N LEU A 391 4.99 -5.63 7.36
CA LEU A 391 5.54 -4.67 8.31
C LEU A 391 7.04 -4.91 8.40
N ARG A 392 7.83 -3.85 8.32
CA ARG A 392 9.28 -3.90 8.47
C ARG A 392 9.71 -2.98 9.60
N MET A 393 10.53 -3.50 10.51
CA MET A 393 11.06 -2.76 11.66
C MET A 393 12.56 -2.95 11.69
N TYR A 394 13.30 -1.86 11.55
CA TYR A 394 14.74 -1.83 11.70
C TYR A 394 15.09 -1.53 13.14
N ASP A 395 16.02 -2.32 13.67
CA ASP A 395 16.48 -2.21 15.04
C ASP A 395 15.33 -2.13 16.06
N PRO A 396 14.40 -3.09 16.08
CA PRO A 396 13.40 -3.09 17.12
C PRO A 396 14.07 -3.51 18.43
N GLY A 397 14.44 -2.53 19.26
CA GLY A 397 14.53 -2.62 20.72
C GLY A 397 15.93 -2.69 21.33
N GLU A 398 16.40 -1.56 21.84
CA GLU A 398 17.23 -1.42 23.04
C GLU A 398 16.33 -1.26 24.28
N VAL A 399 16.26 -2.32 25.10
CA VAL A 399 15.74 -2.22 26.47
C VAL A 399 16.87 -2.53 27.41
N SER A 400 17.26 -1.55 28.22
CA SER A 400 18.27 -1.73 29.26
C SER A 400 17.63 -2.22 30.56
N ALA A 401 18.41 -2.95 31.35
CA ALA A 401 18.01 -3.29 32.72
C ALA A 401 17.93 -2.00 33.56
N SER A 402 16.87 -1.89 34.37
CA SER A 402 16.66 -0.72 35.25
C SER A 402 16.20 -1.20 36.62
N GLY A 403 16.97 -0.87 37.66
CA GLY A 403 16.73 -1.38 39.01
C GLY A 403 16.72 -2.91 39.07
N SER A 404 15.60 -3.49 39.49
CA SER A 404 15.39 -4.95 39.54
C SER A 404 14.77 -5.54 38.25
N LEU A 405 14.46 -4.71 37.26
CA LEU A 405 13.87 -5.15 36.01
C LEU A 405 14.95 -5.63 35.04
N PRO A 406 14.78 -6.81 34.40
CA PRO A 406 15.84 -7.48 33.68
C PRO A 406 16.25 -6.81 32.36
N GLY A 407 15.47 -5.88 31.81
CA GLY A 407 15.70 -5.32 30.49
C GLY A 407 15.13 -6.21 29.37
N ASN A 408 13.90 -6.69 29.54
CA ASN A 408 13.21 -7.48 28.50
C ASN A 408 12.30 -6.58 27.67
N GLY A 409 12.31 -6.77 26.35
CA GLY A 409 11.44 -6.08 25.41
C GLY A 409 10.66 -7.07 24.56
N THR A 410 9.37 -6.80 24.33
CA THR A 410 8.56 -7.64 23.44
C THR A 410 7.54 -6.81 22.67
N MET A 411 7.53 -6.96 21.34
CA MET A 411 6.56 -6.31 20.48
C MET A 411 5.49 -7.31 20.02
N ARG A 412 4.24 -6.82 19.90
CA ARG A 412 3.09 -7.56 19.39
C ARG A 412 2.28 -6.69 18.47
N VAL A 413 1.94 -7.20 17.28
CA VAL A 413 1.05 -6.52 16.34
C VAL A 413 -0.41 -6.73 16.76
N LEU A 414 -1.18 -5.65 16.83
CA LEU A 414 -2.59 -5.65 17.18
C LEU A 414 -3.43 -5.18 15.98
N PRO A 415 -4.45 -5.95 15.56
CA PRO A 415 -5.39 -5.50 14.53
C PRO A 415 -6.31 -4.39 15.06
N PRO A 416 -7.06 -3.74 14.16
CA PRO A 416 -8.02 -2.72 14.58
C PRO A 416 -9.12 -3.27 15.48
N THR A 417 -9.57 -4.51 15.20
CA THR A 417 -10.53 -5.26 16.01
C THR A 417 -10.10 -6.71 16.18
N GLY A 418 -10.54 -7.35 17.26
CA GLY A 418 -10.28 -8.77 17.52
C GLY A 418 -8.95 -9.08 18.20
N THR A 419 -8.50 -10.33 18.06
CA THR A 419 -7.25 -10.86 18.64
C THR A 419 -6.10 -10.73 17.65
N SER A 420 -4.86 -10.61 18.13
CA SER A 420 -3.67 -10.55 17.27
C SER A 420 -3.65 -11.71 16.27
N PRO A 421 -3.30 -11.46 14.99
CA PRO A 421 -3.24 -12.51 14.00
C PRO A 421 -1.97 -13.35 14.15
N ALA A 422 -1.94 -14.49 13.47
CA ALA A 422 -0.69 -15.15 13.16
C ALA A 422 0.06 -14.37 12.07
N CYS A 423 1.39 -14.40 12.10
CA CYS A 423 2.22 -13.81 11.06
C CYS A 423 3.45 -14.66 10.76
N ARG A 424 4.02 -14.47 9.56
CA ARG A 424 5.34 -15.02 9.21
C ARG A 424 6.39 -13.97 9.53
N ALA A 425 7.41 -14.37 10.27
CA ALA A 425 8.51 -13.50 10.66
C ALA A 425 9.83 -13.95 10.01
N SER A 426 10.62 -12.97 9.59
CA SER A 426 12.01 -13.14 9.17
C SER A 426 12.84 -11.97 9.68
N SER A 427 14.15 -12.17 9.72
CA SER A 427 15.11 -11.09 10.00
C SER A 427 16.37 -11.33 9.20
N ASP A 428 17.05 -10.26 8.81
CA ASP A 428 18.39 -10.30 8.21
C ASP A 428 19.51 -10.33 9.27
N SER A 429 19.16 -10.37 10.57
CA SER A 429 20.11 -10.51 11.66
C SER A 429 20.91 -11.83 11.56
N PRO A 430 22.25 -11.78 11.62
CA PRO A 430 23.11 -12.96 11.53
C PRO A 430 22.92 -13.91 12.72
N ASN A 431 22.35 -13.43 13.83
CA ASN A 431 22.00 -14.25 14.99
C ASN A 431 20.73 -15.10 14.79
N ARG A 432 20.14 -15.10 13.57
CA ARG A 432 19.04 -15.97 13.12
C ARG A 432 17.93 -16.17 14.18
N THR A 433 17.51 -15.08 14.83
CA THR A 433 16.49 -15.15 15.89
C THR A 433 15.15 -15.69 15.39
N PHE A 434 14.88 -15.55 14.09
CA PHE A 434 13.85 -16.29 13.38
C PHE A 434 14.50 -17.27 12.40
N THR A 435 14.16 -18.55 12.47
CA THR A 435 14.39 -19.47 11.35
C THR A 435 13.61 -18.91 10.16
N ASN A 436 14.26 -18.61 9.03
CA ASN A 436 13.65 -17.97 7.85
C ASN A 436 12.19 -18.38 7.61
N GLY A 437 11.23 -17.48 7.90
CA GLY A 437 9.80 -17.72 7.72
C GLY A 437 9.08 -18.39 8.90
N ALA A 438 9.55 -18.16 10.12
CA ALA A 438 8.92 -18.67 11.35
C ALA A 438 7.47 -18.18 11.46
N THR A 439 6.55 -19.09 11.80
CA THR A 439 5.16 -18.73 12.06
C THR A 439 5.01 -18.35 13.53
N LEU A 440 4.62 -17.10 13.79
CA LEU A 440 4.27 -16.59 15.11
C LEU A 440 2.74 -16.61 15.24
N SER A 441 2.19 -17.37 16.20
CA SER A 441 0.73 -17.55 16.34
C SER A 441 -0.03 -16.30 16.76
N ASP A 442 0.64 -15.35 17.43
CA ASP A 442 0.06 -14.13 18.01
C ASP A 442 0.88 -12.88 17.59
N CYS A 443 1.53 -12.97 16.43
CA CYS A 443 2.45 -11.98 15.85
C CYS A 443 3.27 -11.18 16.89
N LYS A 444 3.92 -11.92 17.78
CA LYS A 444 4.66 -11.42 18.93
C LYS A 444 6.08 -11.95 18.91
N PHE A 445 7.05 -11.07 19.15
CA PHE A 445 8.47 -11.44 19.19
C PHE A 445 9.27 -10.61 20.20
N THR A 446 10.32 -11.21 20.73
CA THR A 446 11.19 -10.60 21.74
C THR A 446 12.25 -9.73 21.07
N THR A 447 12.28 -8.46 21.44
CA THR A 447 13.21 -7.44 20.91
C THR A 447 14.50 -7.34 21.71
N ALA A 448 14.40 -7.50 23.03
CA ALA A 448 15.54 -7.52 23.95
C ALA A 448 15.34 -8.58 25.04
N SER A 449 16.44 -9.15 25.54
CA SER A 449 16.40 -10.08 26.68
C SER A 449 17.56 -9.81 27.61
N ASN A 450 17.28 -9.64 28.90
CA ASN A 450 18.28 -9.39 29.94
C ASN A 450 19.22 -8.21 29.59
N GLY A 451 18.66 -7.11 29.06
CA GLY A 451 19.42 -5.93 28.66
C GLY A 451 20.14 -6.06 27.31
N SER A 452 20.02 -7.19 26.62
CA SER A 452 20.68 -7.44 25.33
C SER A 452 19.69 -7.35 24.17
N ALA A 453 19.93 -6.42 23.24
CA ALA A 453 19.19 -6.28 21.99
C ALA A 453 19.34 -7.51 21.08
N LYS A 454 18.29 -7.86 20.34
CA LYS A 454 18.27 -9.02 19.41
C LYS A 454 18.52 -8.64 17.95
N PHE A 455 18.19 -7.41 17.56
CA PHE A 455 18.12 -6.98 16.17
C PHE A 455 18.96 -5.72 15.88
N ASN A 456 19.88 -5.34 16.76
CA ASN A 456 20.75 -4.16 16.68
C ASN A 456 21.28 -3.87 15.26
N GLY A 457 20.67 -2.90 14.56
CA GLY A 457 21.02 -2.57 13.17
C GLY A 457 20.56 -3.54 12.07
N TYR A 458 19.48 -4.29 12.31
CA TYR A 458 18.91 -5.31 11.42
C TYR A 458 17.39 -5.17 11.27
N TRP A 459 16.88 -5.58 10.12
CA TRP A 459 15.45 -5.62 9.82
C TRP A 459 14.77 -6.86 10.41
N VAL A 460 13.56 -6.65 10.90
CA VAL A 460 12.55 -7.67 11.16
C VAL A 460 11.39 -7.43 10.21
N ASN A 461 11.03 -8.45 9.43
CA ASN A 461 9.92 -8.41 8.50
C ASN A 461 8.80 -9.32 9.01
N LEU A 462 7.58 -8.80 9.10
CA LEU A 462 6.38 -9.52 9.50
C LEU A 462 5.37 -9.49 8.36
N SER A 463 4.99 -10.65 7.84
CA SER A 463 3.97 -10.79 6.81
C SER A 463 2.68 -11.35 7.42
N ILE A 464 1.60 -10.59 7.34
CA ILE A 464 0.27 -10.90 7.88
C ILE A 464 -0.70 -11.06 6.72
N LYS A 465 -1.28 -12.24 6.57
CA LYS A 465 -2.36 -12.46 5.59
C LYS A 465 -3.65 -11.83 6.12
N LEU A 466 -4.19 -10.84 5.41
CA LEU A 466 -5.48 -10.26 5.76
C LEU A 466 -6.59 -11.27 5.43
N PRO A 467 -7.55 -11.52 6.34
CA PRO A 467 -8.69 -12.37 6.06
C PRO A 467 -9.48 -11.89 4.83
N ASN A 468 -10.10 -12.80 4.08
CA ASN A 468 -10.96 -12.44 2.94
C ASN A 468 -12.18 -11.61 3.39
N ASN A 469 -12.60 -11.75 4.64
CA ASN A 469 -13.66 -10.98 5.28
C ASN A 469 -13.12 -9.85 6.19
N TYR A 470 -11.85 -9.45 6.03
CA TYR A 470 -11.25 -8.36 6.81
C TYR A 470 -12.11 -7.09 6.71
N SER A 471 -12.51 -6.50 7.82
CA SER A 471 -13.37 -5.31 7.78
C SER A 471 -13.03 -4.36 8.92
N CYS A 472 -13.19 -3.08 8.65
CA CYS A 472 -12.96 -1.99 9.58
C CYS A 472 -13.76 -0.76 9.13
N THR A 473 -13.81 0.27 9.98
CA THR A 473 -14.54 1.51 9.71
C THR A 473 -13.55 2.67 9.56
N PRO A 474 -13.27 3.13 8.33
CA PRO A 474 -12.42 4.30 8.10
C PRO A 474 -12.95 5.55 8.82
N GLY A 475 -12.04 6.45 9.22
CA GLY A 475 -12.42 7.72 9.87
C GLY A 475 -12.88 7.60 11.33
N THR A 476 -12.82 6.41 11.93
CA THR A 476 -13.06 6.20 13.37
C THR A 476 -11.78 5.73 14.08
N LEU A 477 -11.72 5.86 15.41
CA LEU A 477 -10.62 5.32 16.21
C LEU A 477 -11.10 4.15 17.08
N PRO A 478 -10.46 2.97 17.03
CA PRO A 478 -9.25 2.66 16.24
C PRO A 478 -9.53 2.41 14.75
N GLY A 479 -10.79 2.30 14.31
CA GLY A 479 -11.17 2.21 12.88
C GLY A 479 -10.43 1.12 12.11
N CYS A 480 -9.63 1.53 11.12
CA CYS A 480 -8.79 0.68 10.27
C CYS A 480 -7.31 0.64 10.70
N TRP A 481 -6.98 1.21 11.87
CA TRP A 481 -5.61 1.31 12.32
C TRP A 481 -5.12 0.05 13.04
N TRP A 482 -4.08 -0.53 12.46
CA TRP A 482 -3.24 -1.51 13.13
C TRP A 482 -2.32 -0.80 14.13
N ARG A 483 -2.01 -1.49 15.21
CA ARG A 483 -1.17 -0.96 16.29
C ARG A 483 -0.04 -1.93 16.63
N ILE A 484 1.02 -1.42 17.24
CA ILE A 484 2.03 -2.24 17.90
C ILE A 484 1.96 -1.99 19.38
N ARG A 485 1.83 -3.07 20.15
CA ARG A 485 2.04 -3.05 21.58
C ARG A 485 3.48 -3.40 21.88
N TYR A 486 4.17 -2.53 22.63
CA TYR A 486 5.51 -2.77 23.11
C TYR A 486 5.50 -2.92 24.63
N ASP A 487 5.81 -4.12 25.11
CA ASP A 487 5.94 -4.45 26.53
C ASP A 487 7.42 -4.39 26.93
N ILE A 488 7.74 -3.55 27.91
CA ILE A 488 9.10 -3.20 28.35
C ILE A 488 9.24 -3.50 29.84
N GLN A 489 10.25 -4.28 30.21
CA GLN A 489 10.63 -4.55 31.59
C GLN A 489 12.00 -3.94 31.87
N GLY A 490 12.07 -2.63 32.06
CA GLY A 490 13.32 -1.89 32.24
C GLY A 490 13.12 -0.47 31.74
N GLN A 491 14.14 0.07 31.08
CA GLN A 491 14.07 1.37 30.42
C GLN A 491 14.19 1.18 28.91
N GLY A 492 13.17 1.62 28.16
CA GLY A 492 13.14 1.55 26.71
C GLY A 492 13.46 2.92 26.10
N ASN A 493 14.71 3.13 25.74
CA ASN A 493 15.24 4.33 25.10
C ASN A 493 15.91 3.89 23.82
N ASP A 494 15.14 3.80 22.74
CA ASP A 494 15.64 3.25 21.50
C ASP A 494 15.11 3.99 20.29
N THR A 495 15.93 4.06 19.25
CA THR A 495 15.51 4.57 17.95
C THR A 495 15.19 3.38 17.07
N THR A 496 14.09 3.43 16.33
CA THR A 496 13.70 2.35 15.43
C THR A 496 13.08 2.93 14.17
N THR A 497 13.27 2.25 13.04
CA THR A 497 12.71 2.69 11.75
C THR A 497 11.65 1.72 11.27
N TRP A 498 10.43 2.20 11.04
CA TRP A 498 9.29 1.37 10.68
C TRP A 498 8.79 1.68 9.28
N ALA A 499 8.35 0.64 8.57
CA ALA A 499 7.68 0.74 7.28
C ALA A 499 6.52 -0.26 7.22
N ALA A 500 5.48 0.06 6.46
CA ALA A 500 4.41 -0.87 6.16
C ALA A 500 3.99 -0.77 4.70
N GLN A 501 3.63 -1.90 4.11
CA GLN A 501 3.11 -1.96 2.75
C GLN A 501 2.13 -3.12 2.58
N ILE A 502 1.29 -3.02 1.56
CA ILE A 502 0.40 -4.11 1.15
C ILE A 502 1.06 -4.85 0.00
N ILE A 503 1.45 -6.09 0.25
CA ILE A 503 2.01 -7.00 -0.75
C ILE A 503 0.88 -7.59 -1.60
N GLY A 504 1.05 -7.44 -2.91
CA GLY A 504 0.11 -7.76 -3.96
C GLY A 504 0.24 -6.70 -5.04
N ASP A 505 -0.47 -6.85 -6.16
CA ASP A 505 -0.47 -5.78 -7.15
C ASP A 505 -1.00 -4.50 -6.46
N PRO A 506 -0.31 -3.35 -6.60
CA PRO A 506 -0.71 -2.07 -5.99
C PRO A 506 -1.97 -1.51 -6.67
N VAL A 507 -2.73 -2.39 -7.30
CA VAL A 507 -3.85 -2.09 -8.16
C VAL A 507 -4.98 -3.05 -7.81
N HIS A 508 -6.21 -2.59 -7.91
CA HIS A 508 -7.38 -3.43 -7.77
C HIS A 508 -8.45 -3.01 -8.76
N LEU A 509 -9.24 -3.98 -9.23
CA LEU A 509 -10.39 -3.70 -10.08
C LEU A 509 -11.55 -3.20 -9.21
N ILE A 510 -12.23 -2.16 -9.68
CA ILE A 510 -13.47 -1.64 -9.10
C ILE A 510 -14.63 -2.31 -9.84
N GLU A 511 -15.58 -2.86 -9.08
CA GLU A 511 -16.82 -3.40 -9.65
C GLU A 511 -17.64 -2.26 -10.25
N GLU A 512 -17.90 -2.30 -11.55
CA GLU A 512 -18.74 -1.30 -12.22
C GLU A 512 -20.22 -1.69 -12.05
N ASP A 513 -21.03 -0.75 -11.53
CA ASP A 513 -22.49 -0.90 -11.53
C ASP A 513 -22.96 -1.01 -12.98
N VAL A 514 -23.47 -2.19 -13.35
CA VAL A 514 -24.00 -2.44 -14.69
C VAL A 514 -25.32 -1.66 -14.83
N SER A 515 -25.28 -0.50 -15.49
CA SER A 515 -26.47 0.29 -15.84
C SER A 515 -27.23 -0.28 -17.03
#